data_AF-A0A0J7I7X6-F1
#
_entry.id   AF-A0A0J7I7X6-F1
#
_cell.length_a   1.000
_cell.length_b   1.000
_cell.length_c   1.000
_cell.angle_alpha   90.00
_cell.angle_beta   90.00
_cell.angle_gamma   90.00
#
_symmetry.space_group_name_H-M   'P 1'
#
loop_
_entity.id
_entity.type
_entity.pdbx_description
1 polymer ?
#
loop_
_entity_poly.entity_id
_entity_poly.type
_entity_poly.pdbx_seq_one_letter_code
_entity_poly.pdbx_strand_id
1 'polypeptide(L)'
;MKKKFYAATFLVAGATMAYSQVGINNISPKSTLDITAKTTDGSSPEGIIAPRLTGDQIKAGDTKYTTAQIGAIVYATSAVGASTPKTINITAAGYYYFDGLVWQKISTGYITVAKNVTTEQTGSYTALSTDDIILLAPSANGFTLTLPTTGIPIGKTYYINNKTSFGVTLSPLPTRDIAYSQTIDPQGSKVLMYIGGTGDGSYINLTEF
;
A
#
# COMPACT_ATOMS: atom_id res chain seq x y z
N MET A 1 -81.58 -34.40 1.45
CA MET A 1 -80.38 -33.62 1.07
C MET A 1 -79.73 -33.05 2.32
N LYS A 2 -78.53 -33.49 2.73
CA LYS A 2 -77.55 -32.73 3.54
C LYS A 2 -76.15 -33.37 3.35
N LYS A 3 -75.37 -32.91 2.37
CA LYS A 3 -73.95 -33.29 2.23
C LYS A 3 -73.10 -32.15 2.78
N LYS A 4 -72.30 -32.43 3.80
CA LYS A 4 -71.35 -31.50 4.42
C LYS A 4 -70.17 -31.27 3.46
N PHE A 5 -69.83 -30.01 3.21
CA PHE A 5 -68.68 -29.59 2.42
C PHE A 5 -67.60 -29.06 3.39
N TYR A 6 -66.60 -29.88 3.71
CA TYR A 6 -65.42 -29.47 4.48
C TYR A 6 -64.11 -29.97 3.84
N ALA A 7 -64.06 -30.01 2.51
CA ALA A 7 -62.88 -30.50 1.77
C ALA A 7 -62.11 -29.38 1.04
N ALA A 8 -62.41 -28.10 1.30
CA ALA A 8 -61.79 -26.98 0.59
C ALA A 8 -60.69 -26.25 1.38
N THR A 9 -60.54 -26.50 2.68
CA THR A 9 -59.62 -25.72 3.54
C THR A 9 -58.24 -26.34 3.73
N PHE A 10 -57.98 -27.56 3.22
CA PHE A 10 -56.72 -28.27 3.49
C PHE A 10 -55.64 -28.10 2.41
N LEU A 11 -55.88 -27.35 1.34
CA LEU A 11 -54.96 -27.28 0.19
C LEU A 11 -54.16 -25.98 0.06
N VAL A 12 -54.27 -25.03 1.00
CA VAL A 12 -53.60 -23.71 0.91
C VAL A 12 -52.46 -23.53 1.94
N ALA A 13 -52.25 -24.49 2.85
CA ALA A 13 -51.22 -24.37 3.90
C ALA A 13 -49.82 -24.89 3.51
N GLY A 14 -49.63 -25.44 2.30
CA GLY A 14 -48.40 -26.15 1.91
C GLY A 14 -47.40 -25.37 1.04
N ALA A 15 -47.69 -24.13 0.68
CA ALA A 15 -46.86 -23.35 -0.25
C ALA A 15 -46.18 -22.16 0.44
N THR A 16 -45.43 -22.40 1.52
CA THR A 16 -44.41 -21.43 1.94
C THR A 16 -43.17 -21.64 1.09
N MET A 17 -42.88 -20.61 0.30
CA MET A 17 -41.89 -20.58 -0.75
C MET A 17 -40.48 -20.96 -0.26
N ALA A 18 -39.80 -21.75 -1.09
CA ALA A 18 -38.43 -22.21 -0.90
C ALA A 18 -37.47 -21.02 -0.70
N TYR A 19 -36.63 -21.10 0.32
CA TYR A 19 -35.57 -20.14 0.54
C TYR A 19 -34.48 -20.30 -0.52
N SER A 20 -34.26 -19.28 -1.33
CA SER A 20 -32.99 -19.09 -2.06
C SER A 20 -31.90 -18.67 -1.06
N GLN A 21 -31.53 -19.55 -0.13
CA GLN A 21 -30.42 -19.27 0.76
C GLN A 21 -29.10 -19.53 0.03
N VAL A 22 -28.30 -18.49 -0.12
CA VAL A 22 -26.90 -18.57 -0.58
C VAL A 22 -25.98 -18.20 0.58
N GLY A 23 -25.80 -19.18 1.47
CA GLY A 23 -24.75 -19.19 2.49
C GLY A 23 -24.30 -20.62 2.73
N ILE A 24 -23.03 -20.81 3.09
CA ILE A 24 -22.46 -22.12 3.44
C ILE A 24 -22.32 -22.17 4.96
N ASN A 25 -22.94 -23.15 5.59
CA ASN A 25 -23.08 -23.25 7.04
C ASN A 25 -23.75 -22.02 7.70
N ASN A 26 -24.62 -21.29 6.97
CA ASN A 26 -25.29 -20.09 7.49
C ASN A 26 -26.81 -20.14 7.25
N ILE A 27 -27.59 -20.18 8.33
CA ILE A 27 -29.08 -20.23 8.31
C ILE A 27 -29.76 -18.88 8.06
N SER A 28 -29.01 -17.78 8.11
CA SER A 28 -29.49 -16.42 7.83
C SER A 28 -28.39 -15.61 7.11
N PRO A 29 -28.10 -15.94 5.84
CA PRO A 29 -27.06 -15.26 5.06
C PRO A 29 -27.33 -13.76 4.93
N LYS A 30 -26.30 -12.92 5.13
CA LYS A 30 -26.37 -11.45 4.99
C LYS A 30 -25.82 -10.93 3.66
N SER A 31 -25.36 -11.82 2.79
CA SER A 31 -24.77 -11.52 1.48
C SER A 31 -25.14 -12.62 0.48
N THR A 32 -24.88 -12.38 -0.80
CA THR A 32 -25.03 -13.38 -1.88
C THR A 32 -24.11 -14.59 -1.70
N LEU A 33 -23.03 -14.46 -0.93
CA LEU A 33 -22.27 -15.59 -0.41
C LEU A 33 -21.82 -15.25 1.01
N ASP A 34 -22.44 -15.92 1.99
CA ASP A 34 -22.09 -15.77 3.41
C ASP A 34 -21.66 -17.14 3.97
N ILE A 35 -20.39 -17.29 4.30
CA ILE A 35 -19.80 -18.55 4.78
C ILE A 35 -19.49 -18.39 6.26
N THR A 36 -20.12 -19.23 7.08
CA THR A 36 -19.83 -19.31 8.52
C THR A 36 -18.89 -20.48 8.78
N ALA A 37 -17.96 -20.31 9.72
CA ALA A 37 -17.05 -21.36 10.15
C ALA A 37 -17.84 -22.57 10.68
N LYS A 38 -17.41 -23.79 10.34
CA LYS A 38 -18.03 -25.00 10.88
C LYS A 38 -17.66 -25.20 12.35
N THR A 39 -16.39 -24.94 12.69
CA THR A 39 -15.92 -24.92 14.08
C THR A 39 -15.13 -23.64 14.35
N THR A 40 -15.12 -23.21 15.62
CA THR A 40 -14.35 -22.04 16.08
C THR A 40 -13.32 -22.41 17.15
N ASP A 41 -13.12 -23.71 17.38
CA ASP A 41 -12.20 -24.27 18.37
C ASP A 41 -10.86 -24.72 17.75
N GLY A 42 -10.70 -24.54 16.44
CA GLY A 42 -9.49 -24.94 15.70
C GLY A 42 -9.40 -26.44 15.40
N SER A 43 -10.47 -27.22 15.63
CA SER A 43 -10.50 -28.66 15.35
C SER A 43 -10.58 -28.98 13.85
N SER A 44 -10.96 -28.02 13.01
CA SER A 44 -10.97 -28.14 11.55
C SER A 44 -10.37 -26.92 10.86
N PRO A 45 -9.72 -27.09 9.69
CA PRO A 45 -9.32 -25.97 8.85
C PRO A 45 -10.57 -25.27 8.29
N GLU A 46 -10.65 -23.96 8.47
CA GLU A 46 -11.72 -23.11 7.94
C GLU A 46 -11.15 -22.19 6.84
N GLY A 47 -11.93 -21.91 5.80
CA GLY A 47 -11.53 -20.97 4.75
C GLY A 47 -12.07 -21.31 3.36
N ILE A 48 -11.67 -20.50 2.38
CA ILE A 48 -12.01 -20.67 0.96
C ILE A 48 -10.72 -20.89 0.18
N ILE A 49 -10.67 -21.96 -0.62
CA ILE A 49 -9.58 -22.21 -1.56
C ILE A 49 -10.06 -21.84 -2.96
N ALA A 50 -9.45 -20.83 -3.58
CA ALA A 50 -9.72 -20.47 -4.97
C ALA A 50 -9.17 -21.56 -5.94
N PRO A 51 -9.65 -21.61 -7.20
CA PRO A 51 -9.07 -22.47 -8.22
C PRO A 51 -7.56 -22.30 -8.34
N ARG A 52 -6.82 -23.42 -8.36
CA ARG A 52 -5.36 -23.45 -8.47
C ARG A 52 -4.96 -23.79 -9.90
N LEU A 53 -4.17 -22.91 -10.52
CA LEU A 53 -3.73 -23.03 -11.91
C LEU A 53 -2.25 -22.63 -12.00
N THR A 54 -1.47 -23.16 -12.93
CA THR A 54 -0.16 -22.58 -13.24
C THR A 54 -0.35 -21.23 -13.92
N GLY A 55 0.69 -20.37 -13.90
CA GLY A 55 0.66 -19.12 -14.66
C GLY A 55 0.34 -19.34 -16.15
N ASP A 56 0.93 -20.36 -16.76
CA ASP A 56 0.69 -20.70 -18.16
C ASP A 56 -0.74 -21.19 -18.42
N GLN A 57 -1.37 -21.90 -17.47
CA GLN A 57 -2.79 -22.28 -17.57
C GLN A 57 -3.72 -21.06 -17.50
N ILE A 58 -3.40 -20.08 -16.65
CA ILE A 58 -4.15 -18.81 -16.59
C ILE A 58 -4.01 -18.06 -17.92
N LYS A 59 -2.78 -17.95 -18.44
CA LYS A 59 -2.49 -17.33 -19.75
C LYS A 59 -3.23 -18.03 -20.90
N ALA A 60 -3.30 -19.36 -20.91
CA ALA A 60 -4.03 -20.10 -21.93
C ALA A 60 -5.52 -19.70 -21.99
N GLY A 61 -6.07 -19.18 -20.88
CA GLY A 61 -7.42 -18.64 -20.78
C GLY A 61 -7.56 -17.15 -21.14
N ASP A 62 -6.53 -16.45 -21.63
CA ASP A 62 -6.55 -14.98 -21.85
C ASP A 62 -7.78 -14.47 -22.61
N THR A 63 -8.24 -15.22 -23.62
CA THR A 63 -9.44 -14.88 -24.44
C THR A 63 -10.76 -15.09 -23.71
N LYS A 64 -10.75 -15.79 -22.57
CA LYS A 64 -11.91 -16.07 -21.71
C LYS A 64 -12.05 -15.09 -20.55
N TYR A 65 -10.98 -14.38 -20.19
CA TYR A 65 -11.01 -13.35 -19.16
C TYR A 65 -11.36 -11.98 -19.77
N THR A 66 -12.67 -11.77 -19.86
CA THR A 66 -13.31 -10.55 -20.38
C THR A 66 -13.90 -9.73 -19.24
N THR A 67 -14.65 -8.67 -19.54
CA THR A 67 -15.35 -7.84 -18.54
C THR A 67 -16.22 -8.65 -17.57
N ALA A 68 -16.81 -9.76 -18.01
CA ALA A 68 -17.65 -10.61 -17.16
C ALA A 68 -16.87 -11.38 -16.07
N GLN A 69 -15.53 -11.43 -16.14
CA GLN A 69 -14.66 -12.11 -15.19
C GLN A 69 -13.89 -11.15 -14.28
N ILE A 70 -14.20 -9.84 -14.32
CA ILE A 70 -13.62 -8.88 -13.38
C ILE A 70 -13.92 -9.33 -11.95
N GLY A 71 -12.89 -9.35 -11.10
CA GLY A 71 -12.97 -9.84 -9.72
C GLY A 71 -12.81 -11.35 -9.58
N ALA A 72 -12.59 -12.11 -10.67
CA ALA A 72 -12.24 -13.53 -10.56
C ALA A 72 -10.94 -13.70 -9.78
N ILE A 73 -10.93 -14.57 -8.78
CA ILE A 73 -9.77 -14.87 -7.93
C ILE A 73 -9.27 -16.28 -8.26
N VAL A 74 -7.96 -16.40 -8.46
CA VAL A 74 -7.27 -17.69 -8.63
C VAL A 74 -6.02 -17.71 -7.77
N TYR A 75 -5.54 -18.91 -7.48
CA TYR A 75 -4.20 -19.10 -6.95
C TYR A 75 -3.29 -19.61 -8.07
N ALA A 76 -2.32 -18.80 -8.48
CA ALA A 76 -1.27 -19.24 -9.39
C ALA A 76 -0.28 -20.14 -8.63
N THR A 77 -0.02 -21.34 -9.12
CA THR A 77 0.94 -22.28 -8.51
C THR A 77 2.38 -22.04 -8.98
N SER A 78 2.56 -21.31 -10.08
CA SER A 78 3.85 -20.93 -10.65
C SER A 78 3.74 -19.62 -11.44
N ALA A 79 4.88 -19.03 -11.78
CA ALA A 79 4.94 -17.91 -12.72
C ALA A 79 4.47 -18.33 -14.13
N VAL A 80 4.16 -17.34 -14.97
CA VAL A 80 3.99 -17.52 -16.42
C VAL A 80 5.37 -17.54 -17.07
N GLY A 81 5.65 -18.52 -17.93
CA GLY A 81 6.96 -18.62 -18.58
C GLY A 81 7.22 -17.48 -19.58
N ALA A 82 6.23 -17.19 -20.42
CA ALA A 82 6.25 -16.06 -21.36
C ALA A 82 4.94 -15.29 -21.26
N SER A 83 4.96 -14.13 -20.62
CA SER A 83 3.74 -13.37 -20.30
C SER A 83 3.11 -12.68 -21.50
N THR A 84 1.82 -12.37 -21.35
CA THR A 84 1.05 -11.45 -22.19
C THR A 84 0.76 -10.17 -21.39
N PRO A 85 0.24 -9.10 -22.00
CA PRO A 85 -0.19 -7.93 -21.24
C PRO A 85 -1.18 -8.26 -20.11
N LYS A 86 -2.06 -9.27 -20.27
CA LYS A 86 -3.00 -9.70 -19.23
C LYS A 86 -2.33 -10.42 -18.07
N THR A 87 -1.22 -11.12 -18.31
CA THR A 87 -0.59 -12.01 -17.31
C THR A 87 0.77 -11.52 -16.83
N ILE A 88 1.15 -10.29 -17.19
CA ILE A 88 2.47 -9.71 -16.94
C ILE A 88 2.88 -9.71 -15.46
N ASN A 89 1.92 -9.61 -14.54
CA ASN A 89 2.20 -9.57 -13.10
C ASN A 89 2.25 -10.96 -12.44
N ILE A 90 1.93 -12.06 -13.14
CA ILE A 90 1.98 -13.42 -12.58
C ILE A 90 3.44 -13.93 -12.62
N THR A 91 4.28 -13.35 -11.77
CA THR A 91 5.73 -13.60 -11.73
C THR A 91 6.15 -14.64 -10.71
N ALA A 92 5.22 -15.11 -9.86
CA ALA A 92 5.45 -16.14 -8.87
C ALA A 92 4.12 -16.77 -8.42
N ALA A 93 4.20 -17.86 -7.65
CA ALA A 93 3.04 -18.40 -6.99
C ALA A 93 2.36 -17.37 -6.05
N GLY A 94 1.03 -17.44 -5.92
CA GLY A 94 0.25 -16.56 -5.06
C GLY A 94 -1.18 -16.41 -5.51
N TYR A 95 -1.97 -15.66 -4.73
CA TYR A 95 -3.32 -15.28 -5.13
C TYR A 95 -3.29 -14.09 -6.09
N TYR A 96 -4.13 -14.16 -7.12
CA TYR A 96 -4.33 -13.09 -8.09
C TYR A 96 -5.82 -12.86 -8.33
N TYR A 97 -6.21 -11.61 -8.54
CA TYR A 97 -7.54 -11.27 -9.06
C TYR A 97 -7.44 -10.63 -10.44
N PHE A 98 -8.43 -10.85 -11.29
CA PHE A 98 -8.48 -10.20 -12.60
C PHE A 98 -9.15 -8.83 -12.47
N ASP A 99 -8.46 -7.75 -12.84
CA ASP A 99 -8.99 -6.38 -12.74
C ASP A 99 -9.78 -5.93 -13.98
N GLY A 100 -9.85 -6.78 -15.01
CA GLY A 100 -10.49 -6.49 -16.31
C GLY A 100 -9.49 -6.31 -17.44
N LEU A 101 -8.24 -5.97 -17.11
CA LEU A 101 -7.16 -5.80 -18.06
C LEU A 101 -6.02 -6.78 -17.75
N VAL A 102 -5.60 -6.86 -16.50
CA VAL A 102 -4.44 -7.63 -16.05
C VAL A 102 -4.74 -8.38 -14.75
N TRP A 103 -4.04 -9.48 -14.54
CA TRP A 103 -4.03 -10.17 -13.26
C TRP A 103 -3.23 -9.36 -12.24
N GLN A 104 -3.82 -9.05 -11.10
CA GLN A 104 -3.19 -8.31 -10.01
C GLN A 104 -2.89 -9.27 -8.87
N LYS A 105 -1.65 -9.23 -8.37
CA LYS A 105 -1.27 -10.06 -7.22
C LYS A 105 -1.96 -9.52 -5.96
N ILE A 106 -2.59 -10.41 -5.19
CA ILE A 106 -3.05 -10.10 -3.84
C ILE A 106 -1.84 -10.25 -2.92
N SER A 107 -1.23 -9.13 -2.56
CA SER A 107 -0.12 -9.07 -1.60
C SER A 107 -0.48 -8.19 -0.41
N THR A 108 0.20 -8.41 0.71
CA THR A 108 0.24 -7.42 1.79
C THR A 108 1.02 -6.23 1.27
N GLY A 109 0.33 -5.11 1.06
CA GLY A 109 0.93 -3.90 0.53
C GLY A 109 1.89 -3.27 1.53
N TYR A 110 3.16 -3.68 1.50
CA TYR A 110 4.23 -2.82 1.97
C TYR A 110 4.60 -1.90 0.81
N ILE A 111 4.21 -0.62 0.91
CA ILE A 111 4.80 0.38 0.04
C ILE A 111 6.21 0.63 0.57
N THR A 112 7.19 -0.11 0.04
CA THR A 112 8.59 0.27 0.22
C THR A 112 8.81 1.53 -0.63
N VAL A 113 8.62 2.71 -0.02
CA VAL A 113 9.03 3.95 -0.65
C VAL A 113 10.55 3.99 -0.60
N ALA A 114 11.19 3.66 -1.72
CA ALA A 114 12.63 3.84 -1.86
C ALA A 114 12.98 5.29 -1.53
N LYS A 115 13.97 5.48 -0.66
CA LYS A 115 14.48 6.80 -0.30
C LYS A 115 15.57 7.19 -1.29
N ASN A 116 15.48 8.39 -1.84
CA ASN A 116 16.56 8.94 -2.65
C ASN A 116 17.67 9.41 -1.71
N VAL A 117 18.80 8.72 -1.76
CA VAL A 117 19.99 9.01 -0.94
C VAL A 117 21.02 9.69 -1.83
N THR A 118 21.54 10.85 -1.40
CA THR A 118 22.61 11.52 -2.13
C THR A 118 23.91 10.71 -2.04
N THR A 119 24.82 10.91 -2.99
CA THR A 119 26.24 10.63 -2.73
C THR A 119 26.74 11.52 -1.59
N GLU A 120 27.89 11.19 -1.00
CA GLU A 120 28.51 12.04 0.01
C GLU A 120 28.92 13.38 -0.61
N GLN A 121 28.41 14.46 -0.03
CA GLN A 121 28.69 15.81 -0.50
C GLN A 121 29.96 16.33 0.17
N THR A 122 31.03 16.45 -0.63
CA THR A 122 32.34 16.97 -0.19
C THR A 122 32.50 18.47 -0.41
N GLY A 123 31.43 19.15 -0.84
CA GLY A 123 31.28 20.60 -0.98
C GLY A 123 29.98 21.12 -0.35
N SER A 124 29.77 22.45 -0.36
CA SER A 124 28.43 23.03 -0.13
C SER A 124 27.42 22.42 -1.11
N TYR A 125 26.21 22.18 -0.64
CA TYR A 125 25.20 21.43 -1.39
C TYR A 125 23.85 22.14 -1.38
N THR A 126 23.13 22.09 -2.50
CA THR A 126 21.73 22.53 -2.58
C THR A 126 20.84 21.31 -2.70
N ALA A 127 20.02 21.05 -1.68
CA ALA A 127 19.10 19.93 -1.66
C ALA A 127 18.06 20.03 -2.78
N LEU A 128 17.73 18.90 -3.38
CA LEU A 128 16.71 18.77 -4.39
C LEU A 128 15.37 18.40 -3.75
N SER A 129 14.25 18.70 -4.43
CA SER A 129 12.91 18.26 -3.98
C SER A 129 12.78 16.74 -3.91
N THR A 130 13.61 16.03 -4.68
CA THR A 130 13.64 14.57 -4.75
C THR A 130 14.47 13.93 -3.65
N ASP A 131 15.44 14.62 -3.05
CA ASP A 131 16.29 14.01 -2.02
C ASP A 131 15.48 13.69 -0.79
N ASP A 132 15.75 12.54 -0.19
CA ASP A 132 15.19 12.19 1.12
C ASP A 132 16.27 12.11 2.19
N ILE A 133 17.44 11.55 1.84
CA ILE A 133 18.58 11.41 2.74
C ILE A 133 19.78 12.14 2.12
N ILE A 134 20.32 13.12 2.85
CA ILE A 134 21.47 13.91 2.44
C ILE A 134 22.67 13.50 3.29
N LEU A 135 23.71 13.02 2.63
CA LEU A 135 24.97 12.64 3.24
C LEU A 135 25.99 13.76 3.03
N LEU A 136 26.46 14.36 4.11
CA LEU A 136 27.46 15.43 4.09
C LEU A 136 28.80 14.89 4.57
N ALA A 137 29.85 15.20 3.81
CA ALA A 137 31.23 14.88 4.13
C ALA A 137 32.13 16.10 3.89
N PRO A 138 31.91 17.22 4.61
CA PRO A 138 32.69 18.43 4.39
C PRO A 138 34.19 18.19 4.55
N SER A 139 34.98 18.81 3.68
CA SER A 139 36.45 18.70 3.69
C SER A 139 37.15 19.85 4.41
N ALA A 140 36.39 20.90 4.76
CA ALA A 140 36.84 22.07 5.49
C ALA A 140 35.65 22.79 6.16
N ASN A 141 35.94 23.82 6.97
CA ASN A 141 34.94 24.73 7.51
C ASN A 141 34.29 25.60 6.40
N GLY A 142 33.12 26.16 6.68
CA GLY A 142 32.43 27.13 5.81
C GLY A 142 31.45 26.50 4.81
N PHE A 143 31.14 25.23 4.98
CA PHE A 143 30.18 24.52 4.13
C PHE A 143 28.76 24.94 4.44
N THR A 144 27.93 25.03 3.41
CA THR A 144 26.52 25.35 3.54
C THR A 144 25.66 24.28 2.87
N LEU A 145 24.63 23.83 3.59
CA LEU A 145 23.52 23.08 3.01
C LEU A 145 22.37 24.06 2.76
N THR A 146 22.06 24.28 1.49
CA THR A 146 20.95 25.11 1.04
C THR A 146 19.71 24.24 0.81
N LEU A 147 18.62 24.51 1.53
CA LEU A 147 17.36 23.81 1.39
C LEU A 147 16.42 24.58 0.44
N PRO A 148 15.68 23.90 -0.43
CA PRO A 148 14.77 24.54 -1.36
C PRO A 148 13.59 25.19 -0.62
N THR A 149 13.05 26.28 -1.14
CA THR A 149 11.82 26.91 -0.59
C THR A 149 10.69 27.00 -1.61
N THR A 150 10.95 26.49 -2.82
CA THR A 150 10.03 26.48 -3.96
C THR A 150 10.04 25.10 -4.60
N GLY A 151 8.91 24.68 -5.16
CA GLY A 151 8.83 23.38 -5.85
C GLY A 151 8.92 22.17 -4.93
N ILE A 152 8.68 22.36 -3.62
CA ILE A 152 8.60 21.30 -2.62
C ILE A 152 7.23 21.31 -1.92
N PRO A 153 6.63 20.13 -1.66
CA PRO A 153 5.37 20.07 -0.93
C PRO A 153 5.60 20.33 0.57
N ILE A 154 4.62 20.97 1.22
CA ILE A 154 4.56 21.07 2.69
C ILE A 154 4.58 19.66 3.28
N GLY A 155 5.40 19.46 4.32
CA GLY A 155 5.63 18.16 4.93
C GLY A 155 6.76 17.35 4.30
N LYS A 156 7.44 17.85 3.25
CA LYS A 156 8.66 17.22 2.75
C LYS A 156 9.72 17.23 3.85
N THR A 157 10.24 16.04 4.17
CA THR A 157 11.25 15.83 5.21
C THR A 157 12.58 15.43 4.60
N TYR A 158 13.65 16.07 5.06
CA TYR A 158 15.04 15.75 4.77
C TYR A 158 15.69 15.13 6.00
N TYR A 159 16.29 13.96 5.84
CA TYR A 159 17.16 13.33 6.82
C TYR A 159 18.59 13.68 6.46
N ILE A 160 19.30 14.36 7.34
CA ILE A 160 20.62 14.90 7.04
C ILE A 160 21.62 14.31 8.02
N ASN A 161 22.70 13.74 7.50
CA ASN A 161 23.79 13.19 8.28
C ASN A 161 25.10 13.85 7.86
N ASN A 162 25.80 14.45 8.81
CA ASN A 162 27.16 14.94 8.64
C ASN A 162 28.13 13.92 9.24
N LYS A 163 29.04 13.39 8.43
CA LYS A 163 29.96 12.31 8.83
C LYS A 163 31.31 12.80 9.34
N THR A 164 31.60 14.08 9.24
CA THR A 164 32.97 14.58 9.44
C THR A 164 33.05 15.56 10.61
N SER A 165 34.27 15.91 10.97
CA SER A 165 34.56 16.82 12.09
C SER A 165 34.31 18.31 11.79
N PHE A 166 33.81 18.65 10.60
CA PHE A 166 33.50 20.04 10.24
C PHE A 166 31.99 20.29 10.29
N GLY A 167 31.58 21.41 10.85
CA GLY A 167 30.17 21.81 10.87
C GLY A 167 29.68 22.28 9.50
N VAL A 168 28.37 22.19 9.28
CA VAL A 168 27.72 22.67 8.04
C VAL A 168 26.64 23.69 8.39
N THR A 169 26.76 24.89 7.85
CA THR A 169 25.74 25.94 8.00
C THR A 169 24.46 25.55 7.26
N LEU A 170 23.31 25.78 7.87
CA LEU A 170 22.00 25.61 7.23
C LEU A 170 21.51 26.93 6.63
N SER A 171 20.90 26.85 5.45
CA SER A 171 20.20 27.98 4.83
C SER A 171 18.96 27.48 4.08
N PRO A 172 17.75 28.03 4.29
CA PRO A 172 17.42 29.00 5.32
C PRO A 172 17.40 28.40 6.73
N LEU A 173 17.37 29.26 7.75
CA LEU A 173 17.30 28.87 9.16
C LEU A 173 15.89 28.34 9.53
N PRO A 174 15.75 27.24 10.29
CA PRO A 174 14.44 26.76 10.78
C PRO A 174 13.74 27.68 11.81
N THR A 175 12.42 27.56 11.94
CA THR A 175 11.48 28.44 12.70
C THR A 175 11.72 28.65 14.18
N ARG A 176 12.21 27.65 14.91
CA ARG A 176 12.37 27.76 16.37
C ARG A 176 13.73 28.33 16.80
N ASP A 177 14.55 28.80 15.86
CA ASP A 177 15.97 29.03 16.14
C ASP A 177 16.58 30.23 15.41
N ILE A 178 15.79 31.29 15.23
CA ILE A 178 16.24 32.53 14.59
C ILE A 178 17.26 33.34 15.42
N ALA A 179 17.67 32.85 16.60
CA ALA A 179 18.59 33.53 17.51
C ALA A 179 20.00 32.91 17.57
N TYR A 180 20.22 31.73 16.98
CA TYR A 180 21.52 31.05 16.93
C TYR A 180 21.86 30.61 15.51
N SER A 181 23.13 30.74 15.13
CA SER A 181 23.65 30.21 13.88
C SER A 181 23.55 28.68 13.91
N GLN A 182 22.55 28.13 13.24
CA GLN A 182 22.33 26.69 13.18
C GLN A 182 23.33 26.03 12.24
N THR A 183 24.26 25.30 12.83
CA THR A 183 25.08 24.33 12.12
C THR A 183 24.50 22.94 12.31
N ILE A 184 24.58 22.11 11.28
CA ILE A 184 24.61 20.67 11.49
C ILE A 184 25.97 20.37 12.13
N ASP A 185 25.94 19.88 13.35
CA ASP A 185 27.15 19.66 14.13
C ASP A 185 28.12 18.69 13.44
N PRO A 186 29.42 18.82 13.70
CA PRO A 186 30.40 17.79 13.39
C PRO A 186 29.92 16.41 13.82
N GLN A 187 29.94 15.44 12.91
CA GLN A 187 29.48 14.06 13.15
C GLN A 187 28.01 13.98 13.64
N GLY A 188 27.22 15.03 13.40
CA GLY A 188 25.84 15.17 13.84
C GLY A 188 24.82 14.81 12.75
N SER A 189 23.54 14.79 13.13
CA SER A 189 22.43 14.60 12.20
C SER A 189 21.27 15.53 12.54
N LYS A 190 20.53 15.96 11.51
CA LYS A 190 19.29 16.74 11.68
C LYS A 190 18.18 16.18 10.81
N VAL A 191 16.94 16.35 11.25
CA VAL A 191 15.74 16.03 10.48
C VAL A 191 14.95 17.31 10.32
N LEU A 192 14.84 17.77 9.07
CA LEU A 192 14.22 19.05 8.74
C LEU A 192 12.98 18.81 7.91
N MET A 193 11.85 19.39 8.33
CA MET A 193 10.60 19.31 7.59
C MET A 193 10.22 20.69 7.06
N TYR A 194 9.90 20.77 5.78
CA TYR A 194 9.40 21.99 5.17
C TYR A 194 7.97 22.25 5.63
N ILE A 195 7.71 23.45 6.14
CA ILE A 195 6.40 23.84 6.69
C ILE A 195 5.70 24.90 5.84
N GLY A 196 6.29 25.29 4.70
CA GLY A 196 5.77 26.36 3.85
C GLY A 196 6.52 27.68 4.01
N GLY A 197 6.35 28.59 3.05
CA GLY A 197 6.98 29.90 3.05
C GLY A 197 8.32 29.96 2.33
N THR A 198 8.98 31.11 2.44
CA THR A 198 10.25 31.44 1.76
C THR A 198 11.25 32.00 2.75
N GLY A 199 12.53 31.61 2.63
CA GLY A 199 13.60 32.09 3.51
C GLY A 199 13.52 31.51 4.92
N ASP A 200 14.12 32.21 5.88
CA ASP A 200 14.19 31.77 7.29
C ASP A 200 12.79 31.55 7.88
N GLY A 201 12.65 30.48 8.65
CA GLY A 201 11.39 30.01 9.17
C GLY A 201 10.56 29.18 8.18
N SER A 202 11.10 28.79 7.02
CA SER A 202 10.35 27.89 6.12
C SER A 202 10.47 26.40 6.50
N TYR A 203 11.33 26.07 7.47
CA TYR A 203 11.58 24.72 7.96
C TYR A 203 11.37 24.61 9.47
N ILE A 204 11.13 23.40 9.95
CA ILE A 204 11.18 23.04 11.38
C ILE A 204 12.24 21.96 11.60
N ASN A 205 13.02 22.10 12.67
CA ASN A 205 13.96 21.08 13.13
C ASN A 205 13.24 20.09 14.05
N LEU A 206 13.29 18.80 13.72
CA LEU A 206 12.61 17.71 14.43
C LEU A 206 13.54 16.87 15.31
N THR A 207 14.85 17.16 15.35
CA THR A 207 15.81 16.38 16.16
C THR A 207 15.99 16.86 17.58
N GLU A 208 15.46 18.02 17.95
CA GLU A 208 15.62 18.62 19.27
C GLU A 208 14.24 18.78 19.93
N PHE A 209 14.04 18.11 21.08
CA PHE A 209 12.90 18.30 21.97
C PHE A 209 13.32 19.08 23.20
#